data_AF-A0A920BLS0-F1
#
_entry.id   AF-A0A920BLS0-F1
#
_cell.length_a   1.000
_cell.length_b   1.000
_cell.length_c   1.000
_cell.angle_alpha   90.00
_cell.angle_beta   90.00
_cell.angle_gamma   90.00
#
_symmetry.space_group_name_H-M   'P 1'
#
loop_
_entity.id
_entity.type
_entity.pdbx_description
1 polymer ?
#
loop_
_entity_poly.entity_id
_entity_poly.type
_entity_poly.pdbx_seq_one_letter_code
_entity_poly.pdbx_strand_id
1 'polypeptide(L)' 'MHELTDEIWNMHFDLNVGAAMRLCRRAIPELKKRPVGRIVNIGSAVTLRSSPGLAVIRQVSMHSKD' A
#
# COMPACT_ATOMS: atom_id res chain seq x y z
N MET A 1 18.08 18.49 3.47
CA MET A 1 16.88 17.70 3.82
C MET A 1 16.13 17.51 2.51
N HIS A 2 15.89 16.28 2.05
CA HIS A 2 15.13 16.10 0.81
C HIS A 2 13.68 16.55 1.07
N GLU A 3 13.21 17.54 0.33
CA GLU A 3 11.81 17.95 0.40
C GLU A 3 10.92 16.87 -0.21
N LEU A 4 9.84 16.54 0.49
CA LEU A 4 8.80 15.68 -0.03
C LEU A 4 7.88 16.55 -0.89
N THR A 5 8.01 16.43 -2.21
CA THR A 5 7.11 17.12 -3.15
C THR A 5 5.85 16.28 -3.40
N ASP A 6 4.79 16.93 -3.87
CA ASP A 6 3.55 16.26 -4.25
C ASP A 6 3.77 15.24 -5.37
N GLU A 7 4.72 15.48 -6.28
CA GLU A 7 5.07 14.53 -7.35
C GLU A 7 5.67 13.24 -6.77
N ILE A 8 6.62 13.38 -5.83
CA ILE A 8 7.23 12.22 -5.15
C ILE A 8 6.15 11.48 -4.36
N TRP A 9 5.33 12.21 -3.61
CA TRP A 9 4.21 11.65 -2.87
C TRP A 9 3.27 10.84 -3.78
N ASN A 10 2.79 11.44 -4.87
CA ASN A 10 1.86 10.81 -5.80
C ASN A 10 2.46 9.58 -6.49
N MET A 11 3.74 9.63 -6.86
CA MET A 11 4.45 8.49 -7.43
C MET A 11 4.48 7.30 -6.47
N HIS A 12 4.78 7.54 -5.19
CA HIS A 12 4.77 6.48 -4.18
C HIS A 12 3.36 5.91 -3.95
N PHE A 13 2.32 6.73 -3.99
CA PHE A 13 0.93 6.26 -3.87
C PHE A 13 0.48 5.42 -5.05
N ASP A 14 0.75 5.89 -6.26
CA ASP A 14 0.36 5.17 -7.46
C ASP A 14 1.05 3.80 -7.52
N LEU A 15 2.33 3.74 -7.11
CA LEU A 15 3.09 2.49 -7.09
C LEU A 15 2.64 1.51 -6.00
N ASN A 16 2.54 1.96 -4.74
CA ASN A 16 2.32 1.03 -3.61
C ASN A 16 0.86 0.67 -3.42
N VAL A 17 -0.06 1.61 -3.68
CA VAL A 17 -1.50 1.43 -3.44
C VAL A 17 -2.24 1.24 -4.76
N GLY A 18 -2.02 2.16 -5.71
CA GLY A 18 -2.71 2.14 -7.00
C GLY A 18 -2.45 0.87 -7.79
N ALA A 19 -1.18 0.51 -7.99
CA ALA A 19 -0.79 -0.68 -8.74
C ALA A 19 -1.31 -1.96 -8.07
N ALA A 20 -1.18 -2.09 -6.75
CA ALA A 20 -1.69 -3.23 -5.99
C ALA A 20 -3.21 -3.39 -6.17
N MET A 21 -3.98 -2.29 -6.06
CA MET A 21 -5.43 -2.30 -6.28
C MET A 21 -5.80 -2.74 -7.69
N ARG A 22 -5.14 -2.20 -8.72
CA ARG A 22 -5.38 -2.54 -10.13
C ARG A 22 -5.06 -4.01 -10.42
N LEU A 23 -3.96 -4.52 -9.88
CA LEU A 23 -3.57 -5.93 -10.01
C LEU A 23 -4.58 -6.86 -9.34
N CYS A 24 -4.96 -6.57 -8.10
CA CYS A 24 -6.01 -7.32 -7.41
C CYS A 24 -7.32 -7.34 -8.21
N ARG A 25 -7.77 -6.16 -8.68
CA ARG A 25 -8.99 -6.03 -9.51
C ARG A 25 -8.94 -6.95 -10.73
N ARG A 26 -7.80 -7.02 -11.41
CA ARG A 26 -7.61 -7.83 -12.62
C ARG A 26 -7.49 -9.33 -12.33
N ALA A 27 -6.90 -9.70 -11.20
CA ALA A 27 -6.64 -11.09 -10.81
C ALA A 27 -7.87 -11.79 -10.19
N ILE A 28 -8.70 -11.05 -9.45
CA ILE A 28 -9.87 -11.60 -8.74
C ILE A 28 -10.80 -12.45 -9.63
N PRO A 29 -11.18 -12.03 -10.86
CA PRO A 29 -12.05 -12.84 -11.71
C PRO A 29 -11.47 -14.21 -12.03
N GLU A 30 -10.17 -14.32 -12.26
CA GLU A 30 -9.52 -15.60 -12.56
C GLU A 30 -9.36 -16.47 -11.31
N LEU A 31 -9.05 -15.85 -10.16
CA LEU A 31 -8.95 -16.56 -8.89
C LEU A 31 -10.29 -17.16 -8.45
N LYS A 32 -11.41 -16.50 -8.76
CA LYS A 32 -12.77 -17.00 -8.49
C LYS A 32 -13.13 -18.26 -9.29
N LYS A 33 -12.43 -18.56 -10.39
CA LYS A 33 -12.65 -19.78 -11.19
C LYS A 33 -12.00 -21.02 -10.57
N ARG A 34 -11.17 -20.85 -9.54
CA ARG A 34 -10.40 -21.92 -8.89
C ARG A 34 -11.02 -22.26 -7.53
N PRO A 35 -10.94 -23.52 -7.06
CA PRO A 35 -11.44 -23.89 -5.72
C PRO A 35 -10.69 -23.17 -4.60
N VAL A 36 -9.43 -22.76 -4.86
CA VAL A 36 -8.63 -21.96 -3.95
C VAL A 36 -7.84 -20.90 -4.75
N GLY A 37 -7.92 -19.65 -4.30
CA GLY A 37 -7.14 -18.52 -4.79
C GLY A 37 -6.73 -17.60 -3.64
N ARG A 38 -5.50 -17.07 -3.68
CA ARG A 38 -4.95 -16.15 -2.67
C ARG A 38 -4.14 -15.07 -3.37
N ILE A 39 -4.22 -13.85 -2.84
CA ILE A 39 -3.32 -12.74 -3.17
C ILE A 39 -2.61 -12.36 -1.88
N VAL A 40 -1.29 -12.23 -1.93
CA VAL A 40 -0.47 -11.82 -0.79
C VAL A 40 0.24 -10.52 -1.18
N ASN A 41 -0.14 -9.42 -0.52
CA ASN A 41 0.53 -8.14 -0.69
C ASN A 41 1.62 -7.99 0.36
N ILE A 42 2.79 -7.49 -0.03
CA ILE A 42 3.89 -7.23 0.89
C ILE A 42 3.68 -5.86 1.55
N GLY A 43 3.49 -5.87 2.86
CA GLY A 43 3.49 -4.67 3.69
C GLY A 43 4.86 -4.43 4.34
N SER A 44 4.98 -3.34 5.10
CA SER A 44 6.18 -3.03 5.87
C SER A 44 5.82 -2.76 7.33
N ALA A 45 6.64 -3.24 8.28
CA ALA A 45 6.43 -3.02 9.71
C ALA A 45 6.49 -1.53 10.10
N VAL A 46 7.10 -0.68 9.27
CA VAL A 46 7.19 0.77 9.49
C VAL A 46 5.84 1.48 9.33
N THR A 47 4.81 0.80 8.81
CA THR A 47 3.44 1.35 8.83
C THR A 47 2.84 1.37 10.25
N LEU A 48 3.38 0.57 11.18
CA LEU A 48 2.85 0.40 12.54
C LEU A 48 3.42 1.42 13.55
N ARG A 49 4.58 2.04 13.31
CA ARG A 49 5.19 3.05 14.20
C ARG A 49 5.83 4.19 13.40
N SER A 50 5.69 5.43 13.89
CA SER A 50 6.27 6.62 13.26
C SER A 50 7.78 6.71 13.53
N SER A 51 8.58 6.93 12.48
CA SER A 51 10.01 7.23 12.56
C SER A 51 10.36 8.38 11.59
N PRO A 52 11.21 9.35 11.99
CA PRO A 52 11.62 10.45 11.11
C PRO A 52 12.25 9.93 9.81
N GLY A 53 11.78 10.43 8.66
CA GLY A 53 12.29 10.07 7.33
C GLY A 53 11.45 9.06 6.52
N LEU A 54 10.40 8.47 7.11
CA LEU A 54 9.53 7.48 6.45
C LEU A 54 8.11 7.99 6.15
N ALA A 55 7.90 9.31 6.15
CA ALA A 55 6.57 9.93 5.98
C ALA A 55 5.83 9.45 4.72
N VAL A 56 6.57 9.13 3.65
CA VAL A 56 6.04 8.67 2.37
C VAL A 56 5.35 7.30 2.43
N ILE A 57 5.74 6.42 3.36
CA ILE A 57 5.28 5.02 3.41
C ILE A 57 4.08 4.83 4.38
N ARG A 58 3.74 5.84 5.20
CA ARG A 58 2.75 5.70 6.28
C ARG A 58 1.38 6.31 5.92
N GLN A 59 0.57 5.63 5.08
CA GLN A 59 -0.80 6.08 4.80
C GLN A 59 -1.92 5.36 5.56
N VAL A 60 -1.65 4.27 6.28
CA VAL A 60 -2.73 3.51 6.95
C VAL A 60 -2.37 3.19 8.40
N SER A 61 -2.69 4.14 9.27
CA SER A 61 -3.11 3.89 10.66
C SER A 61 -3.44 5.25 11.28
N MET A 62 -4.60 5.79 10.95
CA MET A 62 -5.33 6.63 11.90
C MET A 62 -6.52 5.80 12.36
N HIS A 63 -6.63 5.64 13.68
CA HIS A 63 -7.73 5.01 14.42
C HIS A 63 -7.79 3.47 14.52
N SER A 64 -7.20 2.95 15.61
CA SER A 64 -7.88 2.03 16.53
C SER A 64 -7.00 1.83 17.76
N LYS A 65 -7.16 2.74 18.73
CA LYS A 65 -7.02 2.51 20.18
C LYS A 65 -7.80 3.65 20.85
N ASP A 66 -9.12 3.47 20.86
CA ASP A 66 -10.01 3.52 22.02
C ASP A 66 -11.41 3.08 21.57
#